data_AF-A0A327JA95-F1
#
_entry.id   AF-A0A327JA95-F1
#
_cell.length_a   1.000
_cell.length_b   1.000
_cell.length_c   1.000
_cell.angle_alpha   90.00
_cell.angle_beta   90.00
_cell.angle_gamma   90.00
#
_symmetry.space_group_name_H-M   'P 1'
#
loop_
_entity.id
_entity.type
_entity.pdbx_description
1 polymer ?
#
loop_
_entity_poly.entity_id
_entity_poly.type
_entity_poly.pdbx_seq_one_letter_code
_entity_poly.pdbx_strand_id
1 'polypeptide(L)'
;MVQVDKITNNLAKLYLVDSMGYKKPQMPVKGRPYCVFDNNKVDVFVKNRERAIPKLTDMLVNAKTEDEIVEGLFIADQMAEAKVKGIGNLYYQGFSRFNNSRSANVQTFLAGVYRKTLNPDAFAPLVNMLMQNIKEPPKANFDPNEEIGGAILEYTREAFKDSRKNNSKKI
;
A
#
# COMPACT_ATOMS: atom_id res chain seq x y z
N MET A 1 -10.62 7.40 -26.37
CA MET A 1 -11.18 6.64 -25.24
C MET A 1 -11.53 5.25 -25.73
N VAL A 2 -10.84 4.22 -25.25
CA VAL A 2 -11.29 2.84 -25.48
C VAL A 2 -12.56 2.63 -24.65
N GLN A 3 -13.66 2.19 -25.27
CA GLN A 3 -14.89 1.88 -24.54
C GLN A 3 -14.61 0.73 -23.56
N VAL A 4 -14.51 1.07 -22.27
CA VAL A 4 -14.16 0.17 -21.15
C VAL A 4 -15.05 -1.08 -21.13
N ASP A 5 -16.30 -0.94 -21.56
CA ASP A 5 -17.33 -1.99 -21.47
C ASP A 5 -17.20 -3.08 -22.54
N LYS A 6 -16.36 -2.91 -23.56
CA LYS A 6 -16.17 -3.91 -24.64
C LYS A 6 -15.03 -4.89 -24.40
N ILE A 7 -14.11 -4.60 -23.47
CA ILE A 7 -13.01 -5.51 -23.14
C ILE A 7 -13.48 -6.40 -22.00
N THR A 8 -13.76 -7.67 -22.26
CA THR A 8 -14.17 -8.64 -21.22
C THR A 8 -12.98 -9.36 -20.59
N ASN A 9 -11.83 -9.40 -21.28
CA ASN A 9 -10.62 -10.04 -20.80
C ASN A 9 -9.90 -9.18 -19.75
N ASN A 10 -9.82 -9.66 -18.52
CA ASN A 10 -9.17 -8.95 -17.40
C ASN A 10 -7.69 -8.64 -17.65
N LEU A 11 -6.96 -9.52 -18.33
CA LEU A 11 -5.54 -9.31 -18.63
C LEU A 11 -5.35 -8.20 -19.67
N ALA A 12 -6.23 -8.13 -20.68
CA ALA A 12 -6.23 -7.01 -21.62
C ALA A 12 -6.56 -5.68 -20.92
N LYS A 13 -7.49 -5.68 -19.95
CA LYS A 13 -7.77 -4.49 -19.13
C LYS A 13 -6.53 -4.02 -18.35
N LEU A 14 -5.73 -4.95 -17.81
CA LEU A 14 -4.52 -4.62 -17.08
C LEU A 14 -3.47 -3.95 -17.99
N TYR A 15 -3.23 -4.49 -19.19
CA TYR A 15 -2.26 -3.90 -20.12
C TYR A 15 -2.67 -2.54 -20.67
N LEU A 16 -3.98 -2.27 -20.75
CA LEU A 16 -4.53 -1.03 -21.27
C LEU A 16 -4.95 -0.04 -20.16
N VAL A 17 -4.67 -0.34 -18.88
CA VAL A 17 -5.24 0.35 -17.72
C VAL A 17 -5.08 1.88 -17.77
N ASP A 18 -3.95 2.38 -18.28
CA ASP A 18 -3.66 3.81 -18.38
C ASP A 18 -4.51 4.52 -19.45
N SER A 19 -4.99 3.78 -20.45
CA SER A 19 -5.79 4.30 -21.58
C SER A 19 -7.31 4.19 -21.36
N MET A 20 -7.72 3.57 -20.26
CA MET A 20 -9.13 3.25 -19.97
C MET A 20 -9.92 4.40 -19.34
N GLY A 21 -9.30 5.56 -19.10
CA GLY A 21 -10.00 6.75 -18.61
C GLY A 21 -10.54 6.62 -17.19
N TYR A 22 -9.92 5.79 -16.35
CA TYR A 22 -10.24 5.71 -14.91
C TYR A 22 -10.06 7.07 -14.23
N LYS A 23 -10.87 7.33 -13.23
CA LYS A 23 -10.81 8.59 -12.47
C LYS A 23 -9.51 8.64 -11.67
N LYS A 24 -8.88 9.81 -11.66
CA LYS A 24 -7.75 10.08 -10.77
C LYS A 24 -8.18 10.00 -9.30
N PRO A 25 -7.26 9.66 -8.38
CA PRO A 25 -7.54 9.72 -6.95
C PRO A 25 -7.99 11.11 -6.52
N GLN A 26 -8.95 11.17 -5.60
CA GLN A 26 -9.34 12.42 -4.97
C GLN A 26 -8.77 12.47 -3.56
N MET A 27 -7.76 13.31 -3.36
CA MET A 27 -7.12 13.54 -2.07
C MET A 27 -8.09 14.09 -1.03
N PRO A 28 -7.78 13.98 0.28
CA PRO A 28 -8.64 14.51 1.33
C PRO A 28 -8.87 16.01 1.18
N VAL A 29 -10.08 16.47 1.53
CA VAL A 29 -10.46 17.88 1.51
C VAL A 29 -11.19 18.24 2.81
N LYS A 30 -11.43 19.54 3.05
CA LYS A 30 -12.23 20.00 4.18
C LYS A 30 -13.63 19.37 4.10
N GLY A 31 -14.00 18.55 5.08
CA GLY A 31 -15.26 17.79 5.10
C GLY A 31 -15.18 16.34 4.57
N ARG A 32 -14.05 15.92 3.99
CA ARG A 32 -13.78 14.53 3.60
C ARG A 32 -12.33 14.17 3.94
N PRO A 33 -12.04 13.66 5.16
CA PRO A 33 -10.68 13.41 5.63
C PRO A 33 -10.08 12.08 5.12
N TYR A 34 -10.51 11.59 3.97
CA TYR A 34 -10.06 10.31 3.39
C TYR A 34 -9.93 10.42 1.86
N CYS A 35 -9.01 9.63 1.28
CA CYS A 35 -8.85 9.51 -0.18
C CYS A 35 -10.02 8.73 -0.81
N VAL A 36 -10.36 9.08 -2.06
CA VAL A 36 -11.31 8.30 -2.88
C VAL A 36 -10.59 7.81 -4.12
N PHE A 37 -10.70 6.51 -4.39
CA PHE A 37 -10.04 5.83 -5.51
C PHE A 37 -11.08 5.29 -6.51
N ASP A 38 -10.68 5.09 -7.76
CA ASP A 38 -11.50 4.40 -8.74
C ASP A 38 -11.44 2.88 -8.49
N ASN A 39 -12.47 2.36 -7.81
CA ASN A 39 -12.54 0.94 -7.48
C ASN A 39 -12.56 0.03 -8.72
N ASN A 40 -12.99 0.51 -9.90
CA ASN A 40 -12.91 -0.30 -11.11
C ASN A 40 -11.46 -0.51 -11.55
N LYS A 41 -10.61 0.50 -11.40
CA LYS A 41 -9.17 0.38 -11.66
C LYS A 41 -8.54 -0.60 -10.68
N VAL A 42 -8.82 -0.44 -9.38
CA VAL A 42 -8.31 -1.31 -8.32
C VAL A 42 -8.71 -2.77 -8.56
N ASP A 43 -9.97 -3.01 -8.94
CA ASP A 43 -10.49 -4.32 -9.29
C ASP A 43 -9.71 -5.00 -10.43
N VAL A 44 -9.24 -4.24 -11.42
CA VAL A 44 -8.41 -4.81 -12.50
C VAL A 44 -7.12 -5.40 -11.93
N PHE A 45 -6.44 -4.71 -11.01
CA PHE A 45 -5.22 -5.22 -10.38
C PHE A 45 -5.52 -6.45 -9.51
N VAL A 46 -6.52 -6.36 -8.64
CA VAL A 46 -6.90 -7.45 -7.72
C VAL A 46 -7.31 -8.71 -8.49
N LYS A 47 -8.14 -8.58 -9.53
CA LYS A 47 -8.60 -9.73 -10.36
C LYS A 47 -7.48 -10.37 -11.16
N ASN A 48 -6.43 -9.63 -11.52
CA ASN A 48 -5.28 -10.18 -12.23
C ASN A 48 -4.18 -10.72 -11.30
N ARG A 49 -4.31 -10.53 -9.98
CA ARG A 49 -3.43 -11.09 -8.94
C ARG A 49 -1.94 -10.89 -9.26
N GLU A 50 -1.13 -11.95 -9.24
CA GLU A 50 0.32 -11.89 -9.44
C GLU A 50 0.71 -11.31 -10.81
N ARG A 51 -0.15 -11.43 -11.83
CA ARG A 51 0.10 -10.85 -13.15
C ARG A 51 0.07 -9.33 -13.15
N ALA A 52 -0.57 -8.71 -12.16
CA ALA A 52 -0.62 -7.25 -12.03
C ALA A 52 0.61 -6.66 -11.34
N ILE A 53 1.47 -7.49 -10.72
CA ILE A 53 2.64 -7.04 -9.98
C ILE A 53 3.58 -6.19 -10.85
N PRO A 54 3.98 -6.59 -12.08
CA PRO A 54 4.87 -5.76 -12.89
C PRO A 54 4.30 -4.37 -13.18
N LYS A 55 2.98 -4.28 -13.42
CA LYS A 55 2.32 -2.99 -13.68
C LYS A 55 2.21 -2.15 -12.42
N LEU A 56 1.95 -2.76 -11.27
CA LEU A 56 1.96 -2.08 -9.99
C LEU A 56 3.37 -1.56 -9.65
N THR A 57 4.41 -2.36 -9.90
CA THR A 57 5.81 -1.93 -9.76
C THR A 57 6.09 -0.71 -10.61
N ASP A 58 5.72 -0.75 -11.89
CA ASP A 58 5.88 0.38 -12.82
C ASP A 58 5.18 1.65 -12.32
N MET A 59 3.94 1.54 -11.83
CA MET A 59 3.23 2.66 -11.22
C MET A 59 3.98 3.23 -10.01
N LEU A 60 4.40 2.37 -9.07
CA LEU A 60 5.10 2.81 -7.86
C LEU A 60 6.44 3.46 -8.20
N VAL A 61 7.24 2.86 -9.09
CA VAL A 61 8.55 3.37 -9.53
C VAL A 61 8.41 4.75 -10.17
N ASN A 62 7.40 4.94 -11.01
CA ASN A 62 7.24 6.17 -11.77
C ASN A 62 6.39 7.25 -11.08
N ALA A 63 5.73 6.94 -9.96
CA ALA A 63 4.94 7.91 -9.20
C ALA A 63 5.78 9.08 -8.70
N LYS A 64 5.26 10.29 -8.90
CA LYS A 64 5.91 11.57 -8.54
C LYS A 64 5.06 12.42 -7.61
N THR A 65 3.74 12.38 -7.77
CA THR A 65 2.81 13.19 -6.97
C THR A 65 2.21 12.36 -5.84
N GLU A 66 1.73 13.02 -4.80
CA GLU A 66 1.13 12.34 -3.64
C GLU A 66 -0.03 11.43 -4.05
N ASP A 67 -0.90 11.88 -4.95
CA ASP A 67 -2.04 11.12 -5.47
C ASP A 67 -1.61 9.85 -6.22
N GLU A 68 -0.58 9.93 -7.06
CA GLU A 68 -0.03 8.76 -7.76
C GLU A 68 0.56 7.73 -6.78
N ILE A 69 1.28 8.21 -5.76
CA ILE A 69 1.89 7.34 -4.74
C ILE A 69 0.80 6.62 -3.94
N VAL A 70 -0.19 7.36 -3.43
CA VAL A 70 -1.25 6.73 -2.62
C VAL A 70 -2.16 5.82 -3.43
N GLU A 71 -2.34 6.07 -4.74
CA GLU A 71 -3.05 5.14 -5.62
C GLU A 71 -2.32 3.80 -5.74
N GLY A 72 -1.01 3.84 -6.01
CA GLY A 72 -0.19 2.64 -6.06
C GLY A 72 -0.18 1.88 -4.73
N LEU A 73 -0.02 2.60 -3.61
CA LEU A 73 -0.05 1.97 -2.28
C LEU A 73 -1.43 1.39 -1.94
N PHE A 74 -2.52 2.07 -2.29
CA PHE A 74 -3.87 1.55 -2.09
C PHE A 74 -4.12 0.29 -2.92
N ILE A 75 -3.70 0.26 -4.19
CA ILE A 75 -3.79 -0.95 -5.01
C ILE A 75 -2.97 -2.09 -4.39
N ALA A 76 -1.75 -1.82 -3.94
CA ALA A 76 -0.91 -2.80 -3.27
C ALA A 76 -1.56 -3.36 -2.00
N ASP A 77 -2.17 -2.50 -1.20
CA ASP A 77 -2.87 -2.86 0.02
C ASP A 77 -4.04 -3.81 -0.25
N GLN A 78 -4.88 -3.47 -1.25
CA GLN A 78 -6.00 -4.29 -1.67
C GLN A 78 -5.56 -5.64 -2.27
N MET A 79 -4.43 -5.67 -2.98
CA MET A 79 -3.83 -6.92 -3.47
C MET A 79 -3.28 -7.78 -2.32
N ALA A 80 -2.67 -7.16 -1.30
CA ALA A 80 -2.21 -7.87 -0.10
C ALA A 80 -3.39 -8.47 0.68
N GLU A 81 -4.48 -7.72 0.84
CA GLU A 81 -5.74 -8.19 1.45
C GLU A 81 -6.33 -9.39 0.68
N ALA A 82 -6.28 -9.34 -0.66
CA ALA A 82 -6.68 -10.46 -1.53
C ALA A 82 -5.69 -11.65 -1.56
N LYS A 83 -4.68 -11.63 -0.67
CA LYS A 83 -3.64 -12.66 -0.50
C LYS A 83 -2.87 -12.93 -1.80
N VAL A 84 -2.63 -11.89 -2.60
CA VAL A 84 -1.76 -12.00 -3.77
C VAL A 84 -0.33 -12.24 -3.31
N LYS A 85 0.33 -13.27 -3.82
CA LYS A 85 1.70 -13.60 -3.42
C LYS A 85 2.69 -12.61 -4.01
N GLY A 86 3.77 -12.34 -3.29
CA GLY A 86 4.87 -11.51 -3.80
C GLY A 86 4.70 -10.01 -3.66
N ILE A 87 3.59 -9.49 -3.10
CA ILE A 87 3.43 -8.06 -2.82
C ILE A 87 4.52 -7.55 -1.87
N GLY A 88 4.89 -8.33 -0.84
CA GLY A 88 5.98 -7.97 0.06
C GLY A 88 7.35 -7.78 -0.63
N ASN A 89 7.57 -8.41 -1.80
CA ASN A 89 8.81 -8.26 -2.57
C ASN A 89 8.94 -6.87 -3.23
N LEU A 90 7.83 -6.13 -3.30
CA LEU A 90 7.83 -4.75 -3.80
C LEU A 90 8.46 -3.76 -2.81
N TYR A 91 8.87 -4.22 -1.62
CA TYR A 91 9.60 -3.39 -0.66
C TYR A 91 10.79 -2.66 -1.31
N TYR A 92 11.70 -3.40 -1.95
CA TYR A 92 12.88 -2.81 -2.58
C TYR A 92 12.60 -2.16 -3.93
N GLN A 93 11.52 -2.53 -4.61
CA GLN A 93 11.22 -2.06 -5.96
C GLN A 93 10.41 -0.77 -5.96
N GLY A 94 9.55 -0.55 -4.95
CA GLY A 94 8.63 0.58 -4.92
C GLY A 94 8.46 1.18 -3.54
N PHE A 95 8.16 0.38 -2.52
CA PHE A 95 7.69 0.91 -1.23
C PHE A 95 8.77 1.68 -0.47
N SER A 96 10.00 1.16 -0.41
CA SER A 96 11.08 1.73 0.40
C SER A 96 11.45 3.17 0.02
N ARG A 97 11.17 3.58 -1.22
CA ARG A 97 11.33 4.95 -1.72
C ARG A 97 10.50 5.96 -0.93
N PHE A 98 9.42 5.51 -0.32
CA PHE A 98 8.48 6.34 0.41
C PHE A 98 8.66 6.29 1.93
N ASN A 99 9.67 5.55 2.43
CA ASN A 99 9.93 5.36 3.87
C ASN A 99 10.15 6.66 4.66
N ASN A 100 10.68 7.69 3.99
CA ASN A 100 10.97 8.99 4.59
C ASN A 100 9.93 10.06 4.22
N SER A 101 8.79 9.67 3.64
CA SER A 101 7.73 10.62 3.31
C SER A 101 7.17 11.25 4.58
N ARG A 102 6.94 12.57 4.53
CA ARG A 102 6.25 13.34 5.58
C ARG A 102 4.76 13.55 5.29
N SER A 103 4.25 13.02 4.18
CA SER A 103 2.81 13.02 3.89
C SER A 103 2.10 12.03 4.81
N ALA A 104 1.08 12.51 5.53
CA ALA A 104 0.22 11.66 6.35
C ALA A 104 -0.49 10.58 5.53
N ASN A 105 -0.95 10.91 4.31
CA ASN A 105 -1.62 9.93 3.44
C ASN A 105 -0.64 8.82 3.04
N VAL A 106 0.55 9.19 2.55
CA VAL A 106 1.57 8.22 2.14
C VAL A 106 1.95 7.32 3.31
N GLN A 107 2.19 7.90 4.50
CA GLN A 107 2.51 7.12 5.70
C GLN A 107 1.41 6.13 6.07
N THR A 108 0.14 6.53 6.07
CA THR A 108 -0.99 5.65 6.40
C THR A 108 -1.10 4.49 5.41
N PHE A 109 -1.10 4.75 4.09
CA PHE A 109 -1.23 3.68 3.11
C PHE A 109 0.01 2.76 3.09
N LEU A 110 1.21 3.32 3.24
CA LEU A 110 2.45 2.55 3.29
C LEU A 110 2.49 1.64 4.52
N ALA A 111 2.08 2.16 5.69
CA ALA A 111 1.97 1.38 6.91
C ALA A 111 0.96 0.24 6.80
N GLY A 112 -0.19 0.48 6.14
CA GLY A 112 -1.18 -0.56 5.86
C GLY A 112 -0.60 -1.69 5.01
N VAL A 113 0.15 -1.37 3.95
CA VAL A 113 0.83 -2.37 3.11
C VAL A 113 1.86 -3.15 3.93
N TYR A 114 2.68 -2.48 4.74
CA TYR A 114 3.66 -3.14 5.59
C TYR A 114 3.02 -4.06 6.63
N ARG A 115 1.94 -3.62 7.27
CA ARG A 115 1.16 -4.44 8.20
C ARG A 115 0.64 -5.73 7.57
N LYS A 116 0.14 -5.67 6.34
CA LYS A 116 -0.42 -6.85 5.64
C LYS A 116 0.65 -7.77 5.07
N THR A 117 1.75 -7.20 4.60
CA THR A 117 2.83 -7.97 3.94
C THR A 117 3.85 -8.52 4.92
N LEU A 118 4.00 -7.89 6.09
CA LEU A 118 4.95 -8.26 7.13
C LEU A 118 6.39 -8.42 6.62
N ASN A 119 6.78 -7.60 5.62
CA ASN A 119 8.16 -7.58 5.15
C ASN A 119 9.08 -7.17 6.32
N PRO A 120 10.05 -8.01 6.73
CA PRO A 120 10.85 -7.75 7.93
C PRO A 120 11.64 -6.44 7.85
N ASP A 121 12.05 -6.01 6.65
CA ASP A 121 12.84 -4.81 6.43
C ASP A 121 12.03 -3.51 6.63
N ALA A 122 10.70 -3.62 6.69
CA ALA A 122 9.81 -2.48 6.89
C ALA A 122 9.59 -2.10 8.36
N PHE A 123 10.01 -2.94 9.33
CA PHE A 123 9.82 -2.64 10.75
C PHE A 123 10.58 -1.38 11.20
N ALA A 124 11.86 -1.27 10.86
CA ALA A 124 12.66 -0.11 11.25
C ALA A 124 12.15 1.21 10.59
N PRO A 125 11.76 1.23 9.30
CA PRO A 125 11.05 2.35 8.70
C PRO A 125 9.78 2.77 9.44
N LEU A 126 8.92 1.84 9.86
CA LEU A 126 7.71 2.16 10.63
C LEU A 126 8.05 2.87 11.94
N VAL A 127 9.02 2.36 12.69
CA VAL A 127 9.50 2.99 13.93
C VAL A 127 10.05 4.40 13.65
N ASN A 128 10.85 4.55 12.59
CA ASN A 128 11.39 5.85 12.20
C ASN A 128 10.28 6.85 11.83
N MET A 129 9.25 6.44 11.08
CA MET A 129 8.09 7.29 10.77
C MET A 129 7.40 7.78 12.06
N LEU A 130 7.13 6.87 13.00
CA LEU A 130 6.52 7.22 14.29
C LEU A 130 7.38 8.22 15.06
N MET A 131 8.68 7.98 15.17
CA MET A 131 9.61 8.86 15.88
C MET A 131 9.68 10.26 15.25
N GLN A 132 9.69 10.33 13.92
CA GLN A 132 9.65 11.62 13.21
C GLN A 132 8.32 12.36 13.45
N ASN A 133 7.19 11.64 13.48
CA ASN A 133 5.88 12.22 13.76
C ASN A 133 5.75 12.72 15.20
N ILE A 134 6.39 12.07 16.18
CA ILE A 134 6.47 12.56 17.55
C ILE A 134 7.26 13.87 17.63
N LYS A 135 8.40 13.93 16.92
CA LYS A 135 9.25 15.13 16.90
C LYS A 135 8.57 16.30 16.17
N GLU A 136 7.89 15.99 15.07
CA GLU A 136 7.18 16.97 14.25
C GLU A 136 5.84 16.36 13.83
N PRO A 137 4.73 16.75 14.48
CA PRO A 137 3.42 16.20 14.16
C PRO A 137 3.00 16.45 12.70
N PRO A 138 2.43 15.45 12.02
CA PRO A 138 1.97 15.59 10.64
C PRO A 138 0.80 16.58 10.56
N LYS A 139 0.81 17.43 9.53
CA LYS A 139 -0.26 18.40 9.27
C LYS A 139 -1.36 17.75 8.42
N ALA A 140 -2.29 17.07 9.08
CA ALA A 140 -3.44 16.43 8.44
C ALA A 140 -4.68 16.49 9.34
N ASN A 141 -5.85 16.22 8.76
CA ASN A 141 -7.11 16.15 9.51
C ASN A 141 -7.35 14.78 10.18
N PHE A 142 -6.34 13.90 10.16
CA PHE A 142 -6.32 12.56 10.76
C PHE A 142 -4.89 12.27 11.26
N ASP A 143 -4.76 11.31 12.19
CA ASP A 143 -3.46 10.91 12.72
C ASP A 143 -2.93 9.65 12.00
N PRO A 144 -1.86 9.75 11.18
CA PRO A 144 -1.27 8.57 10.54
C PRO A 144 -0.60 7.61 11.54
N ASN A 145 -0.32 8.05 12.77
CA ASN A 145 0.28 7.21 13.80
C ASN A 145 -0.62 6.05 14.24
N GLU A 146 -1.94 6.14 14.04
CA GLU A 146 -2.86 5.03 14.32
C GLU A 146 -2.52 3.79 13.46
N GLU A 147 -2.33 3.98 12.16
CA GLU A 147 -1.98 2.86 11.26
C GLU A 147 -0.50 2.47 11.41
N ILE A 148 0.41 3.43 11.60
CA ILE A 148 1.84 3.12 11.86
C ILE A 148 1.99 2.28 13.14
N GLY A 149 1.36 2.71 14.23
CA GLY A 149 1.37 2.00 15.51
C GLY A 149 0.70 0.63 15.39
N GLY A 150 -0.45 0.56 14.70
CA GLY A 150 -1.13 -0.69 14.39
C GLY A 150 -0.25 -1.68 13.63
N ALA A 151 0.53 -1.20 12.66
CA ALA A 151 1.51 -1.99 11.93
C ALA A 151 2.63 -2.50 12.86
N ILE A 152 3.26 -1.63 13.65
CA ILE A 152 4.32 -2.02 14.61
C ILE A 152 3.84 -3.09 15.60
N LEU A 153 2.62 -2.94 16.12
CA LEU A 153 2.00 -3.91 17.04
C LEU A 153 1.78 -5.26 16.35
N GLU A 154 1.36 -5.25 15.09
CA GLU A 154 1.19 -6.48 14.30
C GLU A 154 2.52 -7.20 14.08
N TYR A 155 3.59 -6.50 13.69
CA TYR A 155 4.94 -7.08 13.57
C TYR A 155 5.41 -7.70 14.89
N THR A 156 5.21 -6.97 15.98
CA THR A 156 5.59 -7.42 17.32
C THR A 156 4.80 -8.68 17.70
N ARG A 157 3.50 -8.71 17.42
CA ARG A 157 2.62 -9.86 17.66
C ARG A 157 3.10 -11.10 16.91
N GLU A 158 3.44 -10.97 15.63
CA GLU A 158 3.92 -12.11 14.84
C GLU A 158 5.28 -12.62 15.32
N ALA A 159 6.22 -11.72 15.66
CA ALA A 159 7.49 -12.12 16.29
C ALA A 159 7.30 -12.91 17.60
N PHE A 160 6.34 -12.51 18.44
CA PHE A 160 5.98 -13.25 19.67
C PHE A 160 5.29 -14.60 19.41
N LYS A 161 4.57 -14.76 18.30
CA LYS A 161 3.99 -16.06 17.93
C LYS A 161 5.09 -17.01 17.46
N ASP A 162 6.01 -16.53 16.65
CA ASP A 162 7.12 -17.33 16.13
C ASP A 162 8.06 -17.80 17.23
N SER A 163 8.40 -16.95 18.19
CA SER A 163 9.23 -17.32 19.34
C SER A 163 8.59 -18.42 20.20
N ARG A 164 7.28 -18.34 20.47
CA ARG A 164 6.53 -19.38 21.20
C ARG A 164 6.47 -20.71 20.46
N LYS A 165 6.27 -20.67 19.14
CA LYS A 165 6.23 -21.87 18.29
C LYS A 165 7.58 -22.60 18.29
N ASN A 166 8.68 -21.85 18.28
CA ASN A 166 10.03 -22.41 18.32
C ASN A 166 10.39 -23.02 19.68
N ASN A 167 9.93 -22.41 20.78
CA ASN A 167 10.13 -22.97 22.13
C ASN A 167 9.33 -24.26 22.35
N SER A 168 8.13 -24.37 21.77
CA SER A 168 7.26 -25.55 21.90
C SER A 168 7.76 -26.78 21.13
N LYS A 169 8.64 -26.59 20.12
CA LYS A 169 9.24 -27.69 19.33
C LYS A 169 10.52 -28.26 19.96
N LYS A 170 11.03 -27.64 21.02
CA LYS A 170 12.27 -28.06 21.71
C LYS A 170 12.01 -28.96 22.93
N ILE A 171 10.74 -29.34 23.15
CA ILE A 171 10.27 -30.25 24.22
C ILE A 171 9.76 -31.51 23.53
#